data_AF-A0A957HD13-F1
#
_entry.id   AF-A0A957HD13-F1
#
_cell.length_a   1.000
_cell.length_b   1.000
_cell.length_c   1.000
_cell.angle_alpha   90.00
_cell.angle_beta   90.00
_cell.angle_gamma   90.00
#
_symmetry.space_group_name_H-M   'P 1'
#
loop_
_entity.id
_entity.type
_entity.pdbx_description
1 polymer ?
#
loop_
_entity_poly.entity_id
_entity_poly.type
_entity_poly.pdbx_seq_one_letter_code
_entity_poly.pdbx_strand_id
1 'polypeptide(L)'
;IGKRRQELITLGDNAANVRPIFKDYNLPLLDSMLNIVTTSTLIAYILYTIEAPSLLLAGNNLALITVPFVMYALFRYLYLIHVKGEGGAPDEVILRDFPLQVSIVLWGLMFVFILYLPKVV
;
A
#
# COMPACT_ATOMS: atom_id res chain seq x y z
N ILE A 1 -1.33 -5.60 9.74
CA ILE A 1 -0.80 -6.96 9.46
C ILE A 1 0.74 -6.96 9.54
N GLY A 2 1.44 -6.08 8.82
CA GLY A 2 2.91 -5.95 8.86
C GLY A 2 3.52 -5.91 10.27
N LYS A 3 3.01 -5.05 11.17
CA LYS A 3 3.48 -4.96 12.57
C LYS A 3 3.42 -6.30 13.31
N ARG A 4 2.29 -7.01 13.23
CA ARG A 4 2.12 -8.31 13.90
C ARG A 4 3.07 -9.36 13.32
N ARG A 5 3.27 -9.36 12.00
CA ARG A 5 4.24 -10.23 11.32
C ARG A 5 5.66 -9.96 11.84
N GLN A 6 6.05 -8.70 11.95
CA GLN A 6 7.37 -8.32 12.46
C GLN A 6 7.55 -8.70 13.93
N GLU A 7 6.56 -8.44 14.77
CA GLU A 7 6.58 -8.83 16.19
C GLU A 7 6.74 -10.35 16.34
N LEU A 8 6.05 -11.17 15.54
CA LEU A 8 6.21 -12.63 15.54
C LEU A 8 7.61 -13.09 15.12
N ILE A 9 8.20 -12.48 14.08
CA ILE A 9 9.57 -12.79 13.65
C ILE A 9 10.58 -12.39 14.73
N THR A 10 10.38 -11.22 15.36
CA THR A 10 11.32 -10.64 16.32
C THR A 10 11.28 -11.36 17.66
N LEU A 11 10.08 -11.75 18.12
CA LEU A 11 9.89 -12.40 19.42
C LEU A 11 10.07 -13.92 19.34
N GLY A 12 9.97 -14.53 18.16
CA GLY A 12 10.17 -15.96 17.95
C GLY A 12 9.37 -16.81 18.94
N ASP A 13 10.03 -17.78 19.57
CA ASP A 13 9.42 -18.68 20.56
C ASP A 13 8.88 -17.95 21.82
N ASN A 14 9.38 -16.75 22.11
CA ASN A 14 8.91 -15.93 23.22
C ASN A 14 7.69 -15.07 22.88
N ALA A 15 7.22 -15.04 21.62
CA ALA A 15 6.07 -14.23 21.20
C ALA A 15 4.83 -14.54 22.05
N ALA A 16 4.52 -15.82 22.26
CA ALA A 16 3.37 -16.26 23.03
C ALA A 16 3.43 -15.86 24.52
N ASN A 17 4.64 -15.66 25.06
CA ASN A 17 4.84 -15.23 26.45
C ASN A 17 4.62 -13.72 26.61
N VAL A 18 4.95 -12.94 25.59
CA VAL A 18 4.72 -11.48 25.57
C VAL A 18 3.26 -11.16 25.27
N ARG A 19 2.65 -11.88 24.31
CA ARG A 19 1.24 -11.73 23.92
C ARG A 19 0.61 -13.10 23.64
N PRO A 20 -0.36 -13.56 24.47
CA PRO A 20 -0.99 -14.87 24.31
C PRO A 20 -1.63 -15.11 22.95
N ILE A 21 -2.13 -14.04 22.30
CA ILE A 21 -2.77 -14.10 20.98
C ILE A 21 -1.83 -14.67 19.91
N PHE A 22 -0.51 -14.56 20.06
CA PHE A 22 0.45 -15.09 19.07
C PHE A 22 0.48 -16.62 18.99
N LYS A 23 -0.16 -17.34 19.91
CA LYS A 23 -0.38 -18.79 19.79
C LYS A 23 -1.29 -19.16 18.61
N ASP A 24 -2.19 -18.25 18.22
CA ASP A 24 -3.18 -18.49 17.18
C ASP A 24 -2.76 -17.97 15.80
N TYR A 25 -1.58 -17.33 15.70
CA TYR A 25 -1.05 -16.80 14.44
C TYR A 25 0.21 -17.53 14.01
N ASN A 26 0.36 -17.71 12.71
CA ASN A 26 1.60 -18.14 12.09
C ASN A 26 1.96 -17.20 10.92
N LEU A 27 3.22 -17.27 10.47
CA LEU A 27 3.71 -16.41 9.38
C LEU A 27 2.93 -16.61 8.06
N PRO A 28 2.68 -17.85 7.59
CA PRO A 28 1.93 -18.05 6.34
C PRO A 28 0.53 -17.43 6.35
N LEU A 29 -0.18 -17.46 7.48
CA LEU A 29 -1.49 -16.84 7.63
C LEU A 29 -1.39 -15.32 7.48
N LEU A 30 -0.44 -14.69 8.18
CA LEU A 30 -0.26 -13.24 8.11
C LEU A 30 0.17 -12.77 6.72
N ASP A 31 1.02 -13.53 6.04
CA ASP A 31 1.43 -13.25 4.66
C ASP A 31 0.24 -13.37 3.71
N SER A 32 -0.60 -14.39 3.88
CA SER A 32 -1.84 -14.56 3.10
C SER A 32 -2.80 -13.39 3.30
N MET A 33 -3.03 -12.98 4.56
CA MET A 33 -3.88 -11.83 4.87
C MET A 33 -3.32 -10.53 4.28
N LEU A 34 -1.99 -10.35 4.31
CA LEU A 34 -1.33 -9.18 3.74
C LEU A 34 -1.53 -9.12 2.22
N ASN A 35 -1.37 -10.25 1.53
CA ASN A 35 -1.57 -10.34 0.09
C ASN A 35 -3.04 -10.08 -0.30
N ILE A 36 -4.00 -10.63 0.44
CA ILE A 36 -5.43 -10.40 0.20
C ILE A 36 -5.77 -8.91 0.32
N VAL A 37 -5.35 -8.26 1.41
CA VAL A 37 -5.63 -6.82 1.63
C VAL A 37 -4.92 -5.95 0.59
N THR A 38 -3.68 -6.28 0.22
CA THR A 38 -2.92 -5.53 -0.78
C THR A 38 -3.60 -5.61 -2.15
N THR A 39 -4.03 -6.80 -2.54
CA THR A 39 -4.70 -7.03 -3.83
C THR A 39 -6.09 -6.39 -3.85
N SER A 40 -6.87 -6.52 -2.78
CA SER A 40 -8.20 -5.88 -2.70
C SER A 40 -8.12 -4.36 -2.72
N THR A 41 -7.09 -3.78 -2.09
CA THR A 41 -6.82 -2.33 -2.14
C THR A 41 -6.54 -1.88 -3.58
N LEU A 42 -5.70 -2.62 -4.32
CA LEU A 42 -5.41 -2.32 -5.71
C LEU A 42 -6.66 -2.40 -6.58
N ILE A 43 -7.48 -3.45 -6.42
CA ILE A 43 -8.73 -3.62 -7.17
C ILE A 43 -9.70 -2.48 -6.86
N ALA A 44 -9.90 -2.15 -5.58
CA ALA A 44 -10.76 -1.05 -5.16
C ALA A 44 -10.29 0.29 -5.77
N TYR A 45 -8.99 0.53 -5.81
CA TYR A 45 -8.42 1.71 -6.43
C TYR A 45 -8.65 1.74 -7.95
N ILE A 46 -8.44 0.62 -8.65
CA ILE A 46 -8.70 0.53 -10.10
C ILE A 46 -10.17 0.81 -10.39
N LEU A 47 -11.10 0.20 -9.66
CA LEU A 47 -12.54 0.45 -9.81
C LEU A 47 -12.87 1.93 -9.59
N TYR A 48 -12.28 2.54 -8.56
CA TYR A 48 -12.40 3.98 -8.34
C TYR A 48 -11.92 4.81 -9.55
N THR A 49 -10.77 4.47 -10.14
CA THR A 49 -10.26 5.18 -11.33
C THR A 49 -11.09 4.97 -12.59
N ILE A 50 -11.89 3.91 -12.66
CA ILE A 50 -12.83 3.65 -13.77
C ILE A 50 -14.12 4.47 -13.60
N GLU A 51 -14.62 4.58 -12.37
CA GLU A 51 -15.83 5.34 -12.06
C GLU A 51 -15.58 6.86 -12.02
N ALA A 52 -14.35 7.30 -11.69
CA ALA A 52 -14.01 8.71 -11.55
C ALA A 52 -14.00 9.44 -12.92
N PRO A 53 -14.99 10.31 -13.21
CA PRO A 53 -15.02 11.06 -14.45
C PRO A 53 -13.90 12.10 -14.42
N SER A 54 -12.98 12.07 -15.39
CA SER A 54 -11.98 13.13 -15.52
C SER A 54 -12.60 14.34 -16.22
N LEU A 55 -12.49 15.53 -15.61
CA LEU A 55 -12.95 16.77 -16.22
C LEU A 55 -12.05 17.20 -17.39
N LEU A 56 -10.78 16.78 -17.36
CA LEU A 56 -9.71 17.17 -18.29
C LEU A 56 -9.90 16.67 -19.73
N LEU A 57 -10.42 15.46 -19.93
CA LEU A 57 -10.59 14.87 -21.26
C LEU A 57 -12.00 14.29 -21.34
N ALA A 58 -12.89 14.99 -22.04
CA ALA A 58 -14.31 14.68 -22.23
C ALA A 58 -14.61 13.20 -22.51
N GLY A 59 -14.72 12.37 -21.46
CA GLY A 59 -15.05 10.95 -21.54
C GLY A 59 -13.88 9.95 -21.41
N ASN A 60 -12.63 10.38 -21.24
CA ASN A 60 -11.51 9.46 -20.98
C ASN A 60 -11.13 9.38 -19.49
N ASN A 61 -10.99 8.17 -18.98
CA ASN A 61 -10.59 7.88 -17.59
C ASN A 61 -9.08 8.04 -17.39
N LEU A 62 -8.59 9.30 -17.42
CA LEU A 62 -7.18 9.63 -17.15
C LEU A 62 -6.71 9.15 -15.77
N ALA A 63 -7.62 8.96 -14.81
CA ALA A 63 -7.31 8.43 -13.48
C ALA A 63 -6.58 7.07 -13.54
N LEU A 64 -6.75 6.29 -14.61
CA LEU A 64 -6.01 5.03 -14.81
C LEU A 64 -4.49 5.22 -14.88
N ILE A 65 -3.98 6.40 -15.29
CA ILE A 65 -2.53 6.66 -15.32
C ILE A 65 -1.90 6.67 -13.93
N THR A 66 -2.71 6.82 -12.88
CA THR A 66 -2.25 6.80 -11.49
C THR A 66 -2.08 5.38 -10.94
N VAL A 67 -2.63 4.36 -11.62
CA VAL A 67 -2.59 2.95 -11.19
C VAL A 67 -1.16 2.40 -11.10
N PRO A 68 -0.25 2.62 -12.07
CA PRO A 68 1.14 2.16 -11.96
C PRO A 68 1.86 2.73 -10.73
N PHE A 69 1.56 3.96 -10.29
CA PHE A 69 2.16 4.55 -9.10
C PHE A 69 1.68 3.86 -7.82
N VAL A 70 0.37 3.61 -7.71
CA VAL A 70 -0.19 2.85 -6.56
C VAL A 70 0.34 1.43 -6.55
N MET A 71 0.38 0.76 -7.71
CA MET A 71 0.93 -0.58 -7.84
C MET A 71 2.39 -0.64 -7.39
N TYR A 72 3.22 0.32 -7.82
CA TYR A 72 4.60 0.43 -7.36
C TYR A 72 4.70 0.61 -5.84
N ALA A 73 3.89 1.51 -5.26
CA ALA A 73 3.87 1.75 -3.82
C ALA A 73 3.54 0.47 -3.02
N LEU A 74 2.54 -0.30 -3.48
CA LEU A 74 2.17 -1.58 -2.88
C LEU A 74 3.28 -2.62 -2.99
N PHE A 75 3.91 -2.76 -4.16
CA PHE A 75 5.04 -3.67 -4.34
C PHE A 75 6.25 -3.27 -3.49
N ARG A 76 6.55 -1.97 -3.41
CA ARG A 76 7.62 -1.46 -2.57
C ARG A 76 7.36 -1.75 -1.10
N TYR A 77 6.13 -1.57 -0.65
CA TYR A 77 5.73 -1.90 0.71
C TYR A 77 5.87 -3.40 1.02
N LEU A 78 5.43 -4.28 0.11
CA LEU A 78 5.63 -5.73 0.26
C LEU A 78 7.12 -6.10 0.30
N TYR A 79 7.95 -5.46 -0.52
CA TYR A 79 9.41 -5.66 -0.51
C TYR A 79 10.03 -5.25 0.83
N LEU A 80 9.64 -4.10 1.41
CA LEU A 80 10.16 -3.65 2.70
C LEU A 80 9.78 -4.61 3.84
N ILE A 81 8.57 -5.18 3.79
CA ILE A 81 8.13 -6.17 4.78
C ILE A 81 8.87 -7.51 4.62
N HIS A 82 8.93 -8.06 3.41
CA HIS A 82 9.42 -9.43 3.19
C HIS A 82 10.94 -9.52 3.09
N VAL A 83 11.60 -8.53 2.51
CA VAL A 83 13.05 -8.56 2.24
C VAL A 83 13.84 -7.79 3.29
N LYS A 84 13.41 -6.56 3.60
CA LYS A 84 14.12 -5.74 4.60
C LYS A 84 13.73 -6.03 6.04
N GLY A 85 12.61 -6.73 6.26
CA GLY A 85 12.10 -6.97 7.62
C GLY A 85 11.73 -5.67 8.34
N GLU A 86 11.33 -4.63 7.60
CA GLU A 86 10.99 -3.32 8.17
C GLU A 86 9.49 -3.23 8.53
N GLY A 87 8.80 -4.35 8.78
CA GLY A 87 7.35 -4.36 9.00
C GLY A 87 6.87 -3.81 10.35
N GLY A 88 7.77 -3.44 11.26
CA GLY A 88 7.48 -3.18 12.68
C GLY A 88 6.68 -1.90 12.97
N ALA A 89 6.90 -0.86 12.17
CA ALA A 89 6.25 0.44 12.30
C ALA A 89 5.87 0.94 10.89
N PRO A 90 4.62 0.71 10.43
CA PRO A 90 4.18 1.08 9.09
C PRO A 90 4.36 2.58 8.79
N ASP A 91 4.19 3.40 9.82
CA ASP A 91 4.40 4.85 9.81
C ASP A 91 5.88 5.22 9.58
N GLU A 92 6.82 4.55 10.26
CA GLU A 92 8.24 4.77 10.04
C GLU A 92 8.69 4.30 8.65
N VAL A 93 8.14 3.19 8.14
CA VAL A 93 8.46 2.67 6.79
C VAL A 93 8.14 3.71 5.72
N ILE A 94 6.97 4.34 5.82
CA ILE A 94 6.53 5.40 4.91
C ILE A 94 7.42 6.64 5.06
N LEU A 95 7.84 6.97 6.28
CA LEU A 95 8.67 8.14 6.56
C LEU A 95 10.17 7.94 6.24
N ARG A 96 10.63 6.70 6.05
CA ARG A 96 12.05 6.39 5.86
C ARG A 96 12.39 5.95 4.44
N ASP A 97 11.46 5.32 3.72
CA ASP A 97 11.74 4.85 2.36
C ASP A 97 11.48 5.94 1.31
N PHE A 98 12.55 6.57 0.84
CA PHE A 98 12.50 7.63 -0.17
C PHE A 98 11.77 7.22 -1.46
N PRO A 99 11.99 6.02 -2.05
CA PRO A 99 11.24 5.59 -3.24
C PRO A 99 9.72 5.48 -2.99
N LEU A 100 9.30 4.99 -1.82
CA LEU A 100 7.90 4.94 -1.43
C LEU A 100 7.30 6.35 -1.30
N GLN A 101 8.01 7.29 -0.68
CA GLN A 101 7.57 8.68 -0.57
C GLN A 101 7.39 9.34 -1.92
N VAL A 102 8.37 9.20 -2.81
CA VAL A 102 8.29 9.74 -4.18
C VAL A 102 7.06 9.19 -4.90
N SER A 103 6.78 7.90 -4.76
CA SER A 103 5.59 7.29 -5.39
C SER A 103 4.28 7.87 -4.85
N ILE A 104 4.17 8.09 -3.53
CA ILE A 104 2.99 8.67 -2.89
C ILE A 104 2.82 10.13 -3.31
N VAL A 105 3.91 10.90 -3.36
CA VAL A 105 3.89 12.31 -3.78
C VAL A 105 3.50 12.44 -5.25
N LEU A 106 4.11 11.64 -6.14
CA LEU A 106 3.76 11.64 -7.57
C LEU A 106 2.31 11.24 -7.79
N TRP A 107 1.83 10.23 -7.05
CA TRP A 107 0.43 9.83 -7.07
C TRP A 107 -0.49 10.98 -6.64
N GLY A 108 -0.20 11.64 -5.51
CA GLY A 108 -1.00 12.76 -5.00
C GLY A 108 -1.00 13.96 -5.94
N LEU A 109 0.16 14.30 -6.52
CA LEU A 109 0.28 15.37 -7.52
C LEU A 109 -0.53 15.06 -8.78
N MET A 110 -0.44 13.84 -9.29
CA MET A 110 -1.24 13.42 -10.44
C MET A 110 -2.74 13.46 -10.14
N PHE A 111 -3.13 13.07 -8.93
CA PHE A 111 -4.52 13.09 -8.52
C PHE A 111 -5.07 14.52 -8.41
N VAL A 112 -4.31 15.43 -7.81
CA VAL A 112 -4.65 16.87 -7.76
C VAL A 112 -4.71 17.46 -9.17
N PHE A 113 -3.76 17.11 -10.04
CA PHE A 113 -3.75 17.56 -11.44
C PHE A 113 -5.02 17.11 -12.18
N ILE A 114 -5.42 15.84 -12.00
CA ILE A 114 -6.61 15.27 -12.64
C ILE A 114 -7.91 15.94 -12.16
N LEU A 115 -8.01 16.28 -10.86
CA LEU A 115 -9.22 16.86 -10.28
C LEU A 115 -9.35 18.37 -10.48
N TYR A 116 -8.23 19.11 -10.40
CA TYR A 116 -8.26 20.57 -10.29
C TYR A 116 -7.76 21.32 -11.52
N LEU A 117 -7.13 20.69 -12.51
CA LEU A 117 -6.91 21.41 -13.77
C LEU A 117 -8.26 21.57 -14.49
N PRO A 118 -8.75 22.80 -14.68
CA PRO A 118 -9.91 23.02 -15.51
C PRO A 118 -9.60 22.58 -16.94
N LYS A 119 -10.63 22.18 -17.70
CA LYS A 119 -10.54 21.95 -19.15
C LYS A 119 -9.73 23.08 -19.77
N VAL A 120 -8.53 22.78 -20.24
CA VAL A 120 -7.82 23.68 -21.14
C VAL A 120 -8.63 23.60 -22.43
N VAL A 121 -9.36 24.68 -22.67
CA VAL A 121 -10.29 24.91 -23.79
C VAL A 121 -9.69 24.46 -25.12
#